data_AF-A0A9W9LLN5-F1
#
_entry.id   AF-A0A9W9LLN5-F1
#
_cell.length_a   1.000
_cell.length_b   1.000
_cell.length_c   1.000
_cell.angle_alpha   90.00
_cell.angle_beta   90.00
_cell.angle_gamma   90.00
#
_symmetry.space_group_name_H-M   'P 1'
#
loop_
_entity.id
_entity.type
_entity.pdbx_description
1 polymer ?
#
loop_
_entity_poly.entity_id
_entity_poly.type
_entity_poly.pdbx_seq_one_letter_code
_entity_poly.pdbx_strand_id
1 'polypeptide(L)'
;MTTLKPGDAFPSDVVFKYIPWSEESGDITACGIPINYNASQEWANKKVVLFSVPGAFTPTCSVNHMPGYIKNLPQLREKGVDIVAVVAFNDPFVMSAWGKANQVRGDEILFLSDPDAKFSKSIGWADEASGRTGRYAIVIDHGKVSYAQIETERGVVKKSGADTVLASL
;
A
#
# COMPACT_ATOMS: atom_id res chain seq x y z
N MET A 1 9.57 -16.14 10.47
CA MET A 1 8.65 -15.25 9.73
C MET A 1 8.09 -16.05 8.57
N THR A 2 6.79 -15.96 8.33
CA THR A 2 6.15 -16.72 7.23
C THR A 2 5.99 -15.78 6.06
N THR A 3 6.80 -15.97 5.01
CA THR A 3 6.65 -15.19 3.79
C THR A 3 5.31 -15.51 3.14
N LEU A 4 4.56 -14.46 2.83
CA LEU A 4 3.28 -14.55 2.14
C LEU A 4 3.51 -15.05 0.70
N LYS A 5 2.68 -15.99 0.23
CA LYS A 5 2.73 -16.51 -1.15
C LYS A 5 1.31 -16.70 -1.70
N PRO A 6 1.15 -16.76 -3.04
CA PRO A 6 -0.13 -17.09 -3.65
C PRO A 6 -0.72 -18.39 -3.08
N GLY A 7 -2.02 -18.36 -2.78
CA GLY A 7 -2.76 -19.45 -2.15
C GLY A 7 -2.93 -19.30 -0.64
N ASP A 8 -2.10 -18.50 0.04
CA ASP A 8 -2.22 -18.25 1.47
C ASP A 8 -3.47 -17.40 1.79
N ALA A 9 -4.00 -17.52 3.00
CA ALA A 9 -4.94 -16.55 3.54
C ALA A 9 -4.20 -15.26 3.93
N PHE A 10 -4.82 -14.11 3.68
CA PHE A 10 -4.35 -12.84 4.23
C PHE A 10 -4.45 -12.90 5.78
N PRO A 11 -3.46 -12.40 6.54
CA PRO A 11 -3.48 -12.52 7.99
C PRO A 11 -4.74 -11.87 8.59
N SER A 12 -5.28 -12.42 9.67
CA SER A 12 -6.59 -12.06 10.21
C SER A 12 -6.59 -10.84 11.15
N ASP A 13 -5.42 -10.31 11.50
CA ASP A 13 -5.22 -9.27 12.53
C ASP A 13 -4.42 -8.06 12.02
N VAL A 14 -4.44 -7.81 10.70
CA VAL A 14 -3.74 -6.69 10.08
C VAL A 14 -4.52 -5.40 10.29
N VAL A 15 -3.94 -4.50 11.08
CA VAL A 15 -4.47 -3.16 11.34
C VAL A 15 -3.41 -2.12 10.98
N PHE A 16 -3.75 -1.24 10.04
CA PHE A 16 -2.95 -0.08 9.65
C PHE A 16 -3.48 1.19 10.32
N LYS A 17 -2.80 2.32 10.12
CA LYS A 17 -3.34 3.64 10.44
C LYS A 17 -3.45 4.49 9.18
N TYR A 18 -4.44 5.35 9.10
CA TYR A 18 -4.55 6.33 8.03
C TYR A 18 -5.35 7.54 8.46
N ILE A 19 -5.28 8.61 7.68
CA ILE A 19 -6.16 9.77 7.80
C ILE A 19 -7.07 9.72 6.56
N PRO A 20 -8.39 9.52 6.73
CA PRO A 20 -9.34 9.60 5.62
C PRO A 20 -9.24 10.97 4.96
N TRP A 21 -9.23 11.00 3.63
CA TRP A 21 -9.26 12.26 2.91
C TRP A 21 -10.63 12.92 3.06
N SER A 22 -10.65 14.25 3.21
CA SER A 22 -11.85 15.07 3.14
C SER A 22 -11.56 16.37 2.40
N GLU A 23 -12.59 17.01 1.84
CA GLU A 23 -12.43 18.33 1.20
C GLU A 23 -11.89 19.38 2.16
N GLU A 24 -12.36 19.39 3.41
CA GLU A 24 -11.92 20.30 4.46
C GLU A 24 -10.43 20.15 4.82
N SER A 25 -9.89 18.93 4.64
CA SER A 25 -8.49 18.63 4.87
C SER A 25 -7.72 18.42 3.55
N GLY A 26 -8.26 18.84 2.41
CA GLY A 26 -7.67 18.59 1.11
C GLY A 26 -6.33 19.31 0.87
N ASP A 27 -6.10 20.43 1.55
CA ASP A 27 -4.83 21.14 1.51
C ASP A 27 -3.72 20.32 2.21
N ILE A 28 -2.53 20.31 1.62
CA ILE A 28 -1.37 19.57 2.15
C ILE A 28 -0.93 20.04 3.54
N THR A 29 -1.17 21.31 3.86
CA THR A 29 -0.86 21.92 5.15
C THR A 29 -1.96 21.70 6.20
N ALA A 30 -3.15 21.24 5.79
CA ALA A 30 -4.22 20.84 6.70
C ALA A 30 -3.99 19.40 7.18
N CYS A 31 -4.24 19.12 8.46
CA CYS A 31 -4.13 17.77 9.02
C CYS A 31 -5.51 17.24 9.42
N GLY A 32 -5.80 15.99 9.09
CA GLY A 32 -6.93 15.25 9.64
C GLY A 32 -6.52 14.43 10.88
N ILE A 33 -7.47 13.67 11.42
CA ILE A 33 -7.25 12.82 12.61
C ILE A 33 -6.94 11.38 12.15
N PRO A 34 -5.82 10.79 12.58
CA PRO A 34 -5.54 9.40 12.28
C PRO A 34 -6.51 8.44 12.96
N ILE A 35 -6.98 7.44 12.21
CA ILE A 35 -7.79 6.34 12.72
C ILE A 35 -7.14 4.99 12.37
N ASN A 36 -7.57 3.95 13.08
CA ASN A 36 -7.19 2.59 12.72
C ASN A 36 -7.96 2.14 11.46
N TYR A 37 -7.28 1.39 10.60
CA TYR A 37 -7.85 0.75 9.43
C TYR A 37 -7.68 -0.77 9.55
N ASN A 38 -8.77 -1.48 9.84
CA ASN A 38 -8.74 -2.93 10.02
C ASN A 38 -8.76 -3.64 8.67
N ALA A 39 -7.60 -3.69 8.01
CA ALA A 39 -7.46 -4.25 6.67
C ALA A 39 -8.01 -5.67 6.54
N SER A 40 -7.78 -6.53 7.53
CA SER A 40 -8.27 -7.91 7.50
C SER A 40 -9.80 -7.99 7.44
N GLN A 41 -10.50 -7.11 8.16
CA GLN A 41 -11.97 -7.04 8.13
C GLN A 41 -12.46 -6.34 6.87
N GLU A 42 -11.89 -5.19 6.55
CA GLU A 42 -12.31 -4.35 5.42
C GLU A 42 -12.08 -5.04 4.06
N TRP A 43 -11.11 -5.96 3.96
CA TRP A 43 -10.71 -6.61 2.70
C TRP A 43 -11.28 -8.03 2.54
N ALA A 44 -11.97 -8.56 3.56
CA ALA A 44 -12.46 -9.94 3.57
C ALA A 44 -13.37 -10.29 2.37
N ASN A 45 -14.10 -9.30 1.85
CA ASN A 45 -15.04 -9.45 0.74
C ASN A 45 -14.69 -8.58 -0.48
N LYS A 46 -13.41 -8.20 -0.64
CA LYS A 46 -12.96 -7.29 -1.70
C LYS A 46 -11.74 -7.85 -2.43
N LYS A 47 -11.57 -7.45 -3.68
CA LYS A 47 -10.30 -7.59 -4.41
C LYS A 47 -9.45 -6.35 -4.18
N VAL A 48 -8.27 -6.53 -3.61
CA VAL A 48 -7.39 -5.48 -3.12
C VAL A 48 -6.01 -5.61 -3.74
N VAL A 49 -5.47 -4.47 -4.19
CA VAL A 49 -4.07 -4.33 -4.58
C VAL A 49 -3.36 -3.50 -3.51
N LEU A 50 -2.50 -4.15 -2.74
CA LEU A 50 -1.65 -3.52 -1.74
C LEU A 50 -0.22 -3.44 -2.26
N PHE A 51 0.35 -2.25 -2.37
CA PHE A 51 1.77 -2.08 -2.65
C PHE A 51 2.49 -1.35 -1.52
N SER A 52 3.75 -1.68 -1.30
CA SER A 52 4.57 -1.04 -0.27
C SER A 52 5.77 -0.33 -0.86
N VAL A 53 6.12 0.76 -0.21
CA VAL A 53 7.30 1.57 -0.51
C VAL A 53 8.15 1.69 0.75
N PRO A 54 9.49 1.77 0.64
CA PRO A 54 10.35 2.01 1.80
C PRO A 54 10.14 3.34 2.51
N GLY A 55 9.46 4.29 1.87
CA GLY A 55 9.04 5.52 2.52
C GLY A 55 8.46 6.54 1.57
N ALA A 56 7.52 7.33 2.08
CA ALA A 56 6.98 8.50 1.42
C ALA A 56 8.10 9.50 1.06
N PHE A 57 7.90 10.25 -0.02
CA PHE A 57 8.82 11.29 -0.50
C PHE A 57 10.25 10.83 -0.87
N THR A 58 10.50 9.53 -1.00
CA THR A 58 11.81 9.01 -1.45
C THR A 58 11.88 8.86 -2.98
N PRO A 59 13.08 8.98 -3.61
CA PRO A 59 13.20 9.20 -5.07
C PRO A 59 12.46 8.17 -5.94
N THR A 60 12.78 6.87 -5.80
CA THR A 60 12.13 5.81 -6.60
C THR A 60 10.62 5.71 -6.31
N CYS A 61 10.21 5.94 -5.07
CA CYS A 61 8.82 5.81 -4.64
C CYS A 61 7.96 6.91 -5.26
N SER A 62 8.45 8.15 -5.27
CA SER A 62 7.74 9.31 -5.81
C SER A 62 7.81 9.41 -7.33
N VAL A 63 8.92 9.00 -7.95
CA VAL A 63 9.11 9.19 -9.40
C VAL A 63 8.57 8.03 -10.24
N ASN A 64 8.73 6.79 -9.76
CA ASN A 64 8.43 5.60 -10.56
C ASN A 64 7.31 4.73 -9.99
N HIS A 65 7.24 4.55 -8.67
CA HIS A 65 6.32 3.58 -8.08
C HIS A 65 4.89 4.12 -7.99
N MET A 66 4.69 5.23 -7.27
CA MET A 66 3.35 5.82 -7.05
C MET A 66 2.70 6.31 -8.36
N PRO A 67 3.39 7.05 -9.26
CA PRO A 67 2.76 7.51 -10.51
C PRO A 67 2.27 6.37 -11.40
N GLY A 68 2.94 5.21 -11.37
CA GLY A 68 2.51 4.01 -12.09
C GLY A 68 1.14 3.51 -11.63
N TYR A 69 0.86 3.53 -10.32
CA TYR A 69 -0.44 3.14 -9.78
C TYR A 69 -1.54 4.17 -10.08
N ILE A 70 -1.22 5.47 -9.99
CA ILE A 70 -2.17 6.53 -10.35
C ILE A 70 -2.58 6.41 -11.82
N LYS A 71 -1.61 6.23 -12.72
CA LYS A 71 -1.86 6.07 -14.16
C LYS A 71 -2.71 4.83 -14.48
N ASN A 72 -2.47 3.71 -13.81
CA ASN A 72 -3.15 2.43 -14.07
C ASN A 72 -4.42 2.23 -13.24
N LEU A 73 -4.81 3.20 -12.40
CA LEU A 73 -5.97 3.08 -11.52
C LEU A 73 -7.27 2.72 -12.26
N PRO A 74 -7.60 3.32 -13.43
CA PRO A 74 -8.77 2.91 -14.20
C PRO A 74 -8.74 1.44 -14.63
N GLN A 75 -7.60 0.96 -15.13
CA GLN A 75 -7.44 -0.41 -15.61
C GLN A 75 -7.48 -1.43 -14.46
N LEU A 76 -6.93 -1.08 -13.30
CA LEU A 76 -7.05 -1.90 -12.09
C LEU A 76 -8.53 -2.05 -11.69
N ARG A 77 -9.32 -0.97 -11.72
CA ARG A 77 -10.76 -0.99 -11.44
C ARG A 77 -11.54 -1.80 -12.47
N GLU A 78 -11.22 -1.67 -13.76
CA GLU A 78 -11.81 -2.49 -14.84
C GLU A 78 -11.55 -4.00 -14.64
N LYS A 79 -10.44 -4.37 -13.99
CA LYS A 79 -10.11 -5.74 -13.59
C LYS A 79 -10.78 -6.19 -12.28
N GLY A 80 -11.73 -5.42 -11.78
CA GLY A 80 -12.52 -5.71 -10.58
C GLY A 80 -11.79 -5.47 -9.27
N VAL A 81 -10.73 -4.63 -9.25
CA VAL A 81 -10.09 -4.22 -8.00
C VAL A 81 -10.95 -3.17 -7.31
N ASP A 82 -11.40 -3.48 -6.09
CA ASP A 82 -12.21 -2.58 -5.26
C ASP A 82 -11.34 -1.56 -4.53
N ILE A 83 -10.15 -1.96 -4.06
CA ILE A 83 -9.26 -1.12 -3.26
C ILE A 83 -7.84 -1.18 -3.82
N VAL A 84 -7.25 -0.01 -4.03
CA VAL A 84 -5.80 0.15 -4.20
C VAL A 84 -5.26 0.85 -2.97
N ALA A 85 -4.22 0.29 -2.34
CA ALA A 85 -3.63 0.85 -1.13
C ALA A 85 -2.10 0.87 -1.22
N VAL A 86 -1.50 1.98 -0.79
CA VAL A 86 -0.06 2.06 -0.53
C VAL A 86 0.20 1.96 0.96
N VAL A 87 1.26 1.24 1.34
CA VAL A 87 1.70 1.15 2.74
C VAL A 87 3.19 1.49 2.92
N ALA A 88 3.51 2.24 3.98
CA ALA A 88 4.88 2.51 4.38
C ALA A 88 5.01 2.61 5.92
N PHE A 89 6.25 2.56 6.42
CA PHE A 89 6.55 2.70 7.86
C PHE A 89 6.27 4.12 8.40
N ASN A 90 6.16 5.10 7.50
CA ASN A 90 5.88 6.49 7.85
C ASN A 90 4.58 6.60 8.64
N ASP A 91 4.50 7.57 9.55
CA ASP A 91 3.28 7.85 10.30
C ASP A 91 2.10 8.26 9.39
N PRO A 92 0.85 8.17 9.87
CA PRO A 92 -0.32 8.45 9.04
C PRO A 92 -0.44 9.92 8.61
N PHE A 93 0.19 10.89 9.29
CA PHE A 93 0.20 12.29 8.86
C PHE A 93 1.06 12.45 7.61
N VAL A 94 2.25 11.86 7.61
CA VAL A 94 3.15 11.84 6.46
C VAL A 94 2.52 11.10 5.29
N MET A 95 1.87 9.96 5.53
CA MET A 95 1.18 9.21 4.48
C MET A 95 0.02 10.02 3.87
N SER A 96 -0.77 10.70 4.71
CA SER A 96 -1.84 11.59 4.25
C SER A 96 -1.31 12.76 3.42
N ALA A 97 -0.28 13.46 3.90
CA ALA A 97 0.35 14.56 3.18
C ALA A 97 0.94 14.10 1.84
N TRP A 98 1.50 12.88 1.79
CA TRP A 98 2.01 12.31 0.55
C TRP A 98 0.90 12.01 -0.46
N GLY A 99 -0.26 11.53 -0.02
CA GLY A 99 -1.44 11.38 -0.88
C GLY A 99 -1.85 12.70 -1.53
N LYS A 100 -1.92 13.76 -0.72
CA LYS A 100 -2.23 15.12 -1.20
C LYS A 100 -1.18 15.66 -2.16
N ALA A 101 0.11 15.42 -1.87
CA ALA A 101 1.21 15.80 -2.75
C ALA A 101 1.15 15.12 -4.13
N ASN A 102 0.57 13.91 -4.20
CA ASN A 102 0.31 13.18 -5.43
C ASN A 102 -1.09 13.47 -6.02
N GLN A 103 -1.82 14.44 -5.47
CA GLN A 103 -3.14 14.88 -5.92
C GLN A 103 -4.21 13.78 -5.89
N VAL A 104 -4.03 12.74 -5.06
CA VAL A 104 -5.03 11.69 -4.86
C VAL A 104 -6.15 12.23 -3.97
N ARG A 105 -7.40 11.99 -4.38
CA ARG A 105 -8.60 12.47 -3.66
C ARG A 105 -9.48 11.29 -3.22
N GLY A 106 -10.29 11.53 -2.20
CA GLY A 106 -11.17 10.51 -1.62
C GLY A 106 -10.40 9.23 -1.30
N ASP A 107 -11.00 8.09 -1.66
CA ASP A 107 -10.43 6.76 -1.48
C ASP A 107 -9.90 6.18 -2.81
N GLU A 108 -9.42 7.03 -3.73
CA GLU A 108 -8.87 6.57 -5.01
C GLU A 108 -7.70 5.61 -4.83
N ILE A 109 -6.78 5.96 -3.94
CA ILE A 109 -5.72 5.11 -3.41
C ILE A 109 -5.65 5.39 -1.91
N LEU A 110 -5.72 4.36 -1.07
CA LEU A 110 -5.55 4.52 0.37
C LEU A 110 -4.08 4.68 0.74
N PHE A 111 -3.75 5.70 1.53
CA PHE A 111 -2.39 5.94 2.03
C PHE A 111 -2.26 5.48 3.48
N LEU A 112 -1.75 4.26 3.64
CA LEU A 112 -1.72 3.55 4.91
C LEU A 112 -0.33 3.60 5.57
N SER A 113 -0.32 3.80 6.88
CA SER A 113 0.83 3.64 7.75
C SER A 113 0.85 2.22 8.31
N ASP A 114 2.02 1.56 8.26
CA ASP A 114 2.35 0.33 8.97
C ASP A 114 3.22 0.69 10.17
N PRO A 115 2.62 0.93 11.36
CA PRO A 115 3.36 1.38 12.53
C PRO A 115 4.46 0.38 12.89
N ASP A 116 5.67 0.90 13.07
CA ASP A 116 6.88 0.10 13.34
C ASP A 116 7.19 -0.97 12.28
N ALA A 117 6.63 -0.84 11.07
CA ALA A 117 6.64 -1.84 10.01
C ALA A 117 6.13 -3.22 10.50
N LYS A 118 5.18 -3.24 11.45
CA LYS A 118 4.73 -4.47 12.13
C LYS A 118 4.22 -5.53 11.17
N PHE A 119 3.35 -5.15 10.22
CA PHE A 119 2.85 -6.09 9.21
C PHE A 119 3.98 -6.55 8.29
N SER A 120 4.79 -5.62 7.80
CA SER A 120 5.89 -5.94 6.90
C SER A 120 6.91 -6.88 7.55
N LYS A 121 7.20 -6.71 8.85
CA LYS A 121 8.05 -7.61 9.65
C LYS A 121 7.42 -8.99 9.81
N SER A 122 6.10 -9.09 10.04
CA SER A 122 5.45 -10.39 10.26
C SER A 122 5.57 -11.32 9.05
N ILE A 123 5.60 -10.76 7.84
CA ILE A 123 5.80 -11.48 6.57
C ILE A 123 7.26 -11.50 6.08
N GLY A 124 8.20 -10.94 6.86
CA GLY A 124 9.63 -10.91 6.55
C GLY A 124 10.03 -9.98 5.41
N TRP A 125 9.22 -8.94 5.15
CA TRP A 125 9.40 -7.96 4.08
C TRP A 125 9.67 -6.54 4.59
N ALA A 126 10.16 -6.41 5.82
CA ALA A 126 10.77 -5.18 6.32
C ALA A 126 12.29 -5.24 6.16
N ASP A 127 12.92 -4.08 6.00
CA ASP A 127 14.38 -3.93 6.13
C ASP A 127 14.72 -3.77 7.62
N GLU A 128 15.21 -4.84 8.24
CA GLU A 128 15.57 -4.90 9.67
C GLU A 128 16.60 -3.83 10.06
N ALA A 129 17.52 -3.47 9.15
CA ALA A 129 18.57 -2.50 9.44
C ALA A 129 18.02 -1.07 9.56
N SER A 130 17.01 -0.73 8.76
CA SER A 130 16.42 0.61 8.75
C SER A 130 15.09 0.72 9.49
N GLY A 131 14.48 -0.42 9.85
CA GLY A 131 13.14 -0.49 10.43
C GLY A 131 12.03 -0.12 9.44
N ARG A 132 12.34 -0.01 8.15
CA ARG A 132 11.39 0.41 7.10
C ARG A 132 10.69 -0.77 6.47
N THR A 133 9.53 -0.53 5.89
CA THR A 133 8.88 -1.49 5.00
C THR A 133 9.75 -1.73 3.76
N GLY A 134 9.64 -2.92 3.17
CA GLY A 134 10.29 -3.24 1.90
C GLY A 134 9.54 -2.62 0.72
N ARG A 135 10.00 -2.93 -0.50
CA ARG A 135 9.23 -2.64 -1.72
C ARG A 135 8.61 -3.92 -2.23
N TYR A 136 7.30 -4.03 -2.14
CA TYR A 136 6.58 -5.25 -2.51
C TYR A 136 5.18 -4.91 -3.03
N ALA A 137 4.52 -5.89 -3.64
CA ALA A 137 3.10 -5.83 -3.94
C ALA A 137 2.41 -7.16 -3.60
N ILE A 138 1.16 -7.06 -3.17
CA ILE A 138 0.27 -8.15 -2.79
C ILE A 138 -1.08 -7.90 -3.46
N VAL A 139 -1.64 -8.93 -4.10
CA VAL A 139 -3.04 -8.93 -4.52
C VAL A 139 -3.78 -9.89 -3.60
N ILE A 140 -4.85 -9.39 -3.00
CA ILE A 140 -5.74 -10.12 -2.11
C ILE A 140 -7.10 -10.18 -2.80
N ASP A 141 -7.68 -11.36 -2.92
CA ASP A 141 -8.98 -11.61 -3.52
C ASP A 141 -9.86 -12.31 -2.48
N HIS A 142 -10.79 -11.56 -1.87
CA HIS A 142 -11.70 -12.04 -0.81
C HIS A 142 -10.97 -12.77 0.33
N GLY A 143 -9.93 -12.10 0.87
CA GLY A 143 -9.10 -12.64 1.95
C GLY A 143 -8.07 -13.68 1.52
N LYS A 144 -7.97 -14.04 0.24
CA LYS A 144 -6.97 -14.98 -0.29
C LYS A 144 -5.89 -14.26 -1.09
N VAL A 145 -4.64 -14.58 -0.86
CA VAL A 145 -3.51 -14.01 -1.60
C VAL A 145 -3.43 -14.65 -2.99
N SER A 146 -3.50 -13.85 -4.05
CA SER A 146 -3.35 -14.31 -5.44
C SER A 146 -2.01 -13.89 -6.05
N TYR A 147 -1.41 -12.81 -5.55
CA TYR A 147 -0.07 -12.36 -5.93
C TYR A 147 0.67 -11.85 -4.69
N ALA A 148 1.96 -12.14 -4.59
CA ALA A 148 2.80 -11.70 -3.47
C ALA A 148 4.27 -11.72 -3.92
N GLN A 149 4.87 -10.54 -4.12
CA GLN A 149 6.25 -10.41 -4.56
C GLN A 149 6.96 -9.21 -3.93
N ILE A 150 8.22 -9.40 -3.58
CA ILE A 150 9.13 -8.38 -3.05
C ILE A 150 10.31 -8.13 -4.01
N GLU A 151 10.74 -6.87 -4.09
CA GLU A 151 11.98 -6.47 -4.75
C GLU A 151 13.19 -6.74 -3.84
N THR A 152 14.20 -7.39 -4.39
CA THR A 152 15.45 -7.69 -3.67
C THR A 152 16.54 -6.66 -3.91
N GLU A 153 16.38 -5.80 -4.91
CA GLU A 153 17.34 -4.77 -5.30
C GLU A 153 16.83 -3.37 -4.91
N ARG A 154 17.71 -2.56 -4.31
CA ARG A 154 17.37 -1.19 -3.90
C ARG A 154 17.09 -0.32 -5.12
N GLY A 155 15.99 0.43 -5.06
CA GLY A 155 15.62 1.40 -6.11
C GLY A 155 14.99 0.80 -7.37
N VAL A 156 14.84 -0.53 -7.43
CA VAL A 156 14.18 -1.22 -8.55
C VAL A 156 12.66 -1.23 -8.33
N VAL A 157 11.90 -1.06 -9.41
CA VAL A 157 10.45 -1.26 -9.46
C VAL A 157 10.16 -2.15 -10.67
N LYS A 158 9.87 -3.42 -10.42
CA LYS A 158 9.53 -4.44 -11.42
C LYS A 158 8.35 -5.25 -10.92
N LYS A 159 8.60 -6.18 -10.00
CA LYS A 159 7.61 -7.06 -9.37
C LYS A 159 6.53 -6.30 -8.61
N SER A 160 6.87 -5.18 -7.98
CA SER A 160 5.90 -4.37 -7.25
C SER A 160 5.21 -3.33 -8.13
N GLY A 161 5.68 -3.12 -9.37
CA GLY A 161 5.18 -2.09 -10.27
C GLY A 161 3.75 -2.35 -10.74
N ALA A 162 2.98 -1.28 -10.94
CA ALA A 162 1.58 -1.35 -11.33
C ALA A 162 1.34 -2.16 -12.60
N ASP A 163 2.20 -2.04 -13.62
CA ASP A 163 2.06 -2.79 -14.88
C ASP A 163 2.22 -4.31 -14.67
N THR A 164 3.16 -4.72 -13.82
CA THR A 164 3.37 -6.15 -13.51
C THR A 164 2.22 -6.70 -12.67
N VAL A 165 1.74 -5.91 -11.70
CA VAL A 165 0.57 -6.28 -10.90
C VAL A 165 -0.67 -6.41 -11.80
N LEU A 166 -0.94 -5.43 -12.66
CA LEU A 166 -2.07 -5.45 -13.60
C LEU A 166 -2.04 -6.66 -14.53
N ALA A 167 -0.86 -7.06 -15.00
CA ALA A 167 -0.69 -8.27 -15.82
C ALA A 167 -0.94 -9.58 -15.04
N SER A 168 -0.96 -9.52 -13.71
CA SER A 168 -1.17 -10.66 -12.80
C SER A 168 -2.59 -10.75 -12.24
N LEU A 169 -3.50 -9.84 -12.65
CA LEU A 169 -4.88 -9.72 -12.13
C LEU A 169 -5.95 -10.55 -12.86
#